data_AF-A0A969WMX3-F1
#
_entry.id   AF-A0A969WMX3-F1
#
_cell.length_a   1.000
_cell.length_b   1.000
_cell.length_c   1.000
_cell.angle_alpha   90.00
_cell.angle_beta   90.00
_cell.angle_gamma   90.00
#
_symmetry.space_group_name_H-M   'P 1'
#
loop_
_entity.id
_entity.type
_entity.pdbx_description
1 polymer ?
#
loop_
_entity_poly.entity_id
_entity_poly.type
_entity_poly.pdbx_seq_one_letter_code
_entity_poly.pdbx_strand_id
1 'polypeptide(L)'
;RTSDAVALALRFKCPIYTTEVIVESAGIILEMPSKSSEEGKSDKKTKSENIFDLSVEDLENMMQAAIEDENYELASRLRDEINKRKENQ
;
A
#
# COMPACT_ATOMS: atom_id res chain seq x y z
N ARG A 1 16.17 -16.74 -17.94
CA ARG A 1 15.87 -15.49 -17.20
C ARG A 1 14.48 -15.63 -16.58
N THR A 2 14.11 -14.83 -15.58
CA THR A 2 12.77 -14.89 -14.96
C THR A 2 11.66 -14.63 -15.97
N SER A 3 11.90 -13.74 -16.95
CA SER A 3 11.01 -13.50 -18.09
C SER A 3 10.66 -14.77 -18.87
N ASP A 4 11.65 -15.62 -19.13
CA ASP A 4 11.47 -16.82 -19.95
C ASP A 4 10.63 -17.87 -19.20
N ALA A 5 10.84 -18.00 -17.89
CA ALA A 5 10.09 -18.93 -17.05
C ALA A 5 8.60 -18.57 -16.99
N VAL A 6 8.29 -17.27 -16.83
CA VAL A 6 6.90 -16.79 -16.85
C VAL A 6 6.26 -17.00 -18.22
N ALA A 7 6.98 -16.73 -19.31
CA ALA A 7 6.47 -16.91 -20.67
C ALA A 7 6.10 -18.37 -20.97
N LEU A 8 6.93 -19.33 -20.52
CA LEU A 8 6.65 -20.75 -20.65
C LEU A 8 5.45 -21.15 -19.79
N ALA A 9 5.34 -20.63 -18.57
CA ALA A 9 4.24 -20.95 -17.68
C ALA A 9 2.88 -20.54 -18.25
N LEU A 10 2.81 -19.35 -18.85
CA LEU A 10 1.62 -18.87 -19.54
C LEU A 10 1.29 -19.71 -20.79
N ARG A 11 2.31 -20.10 -21.57
CA ARG A 11 2.11 -20.89 -22.80
C ARG A 11 1.58 -22.29 -22.51
N PHE A 12 2.06 -22.93 -21.45
CA PHE A 12 1.69 -24.30 -21.08
C PHE A 12 0.64 -24.38 -19.97
N LYS A 13 0.10 -23.24 -19.51
CA LYS A 13 -0.90 -23.12 -18.44
C LYS A 13 -0.48 -23.85 -17.16
N CYS A 14 0.80 -23.77 -16.80
CA CYS A 14 1.28 -24.39 -15.58
C CYS A 14 1.09 -23.44 -14.38
N PRO A 15 0.85 -23.99 -13.18
CA PRO A 15 0.79 -23.17 -11.96
C PRO A 15 2.14 -22.51 -11.67
N ILE A 16 2.11 -21.30 -11.13
CA ILE A 16 3.29 -20.53 -10.74
C ILE A 16 3.33 -20.49 -9.21
N TYR A 17 4.49 -20.83 -8.64
CA TYR A 17 4.73 -20.80 -7.20
C TYR A 17 5.95 -19.93 -6.90
N THR A 18 5.98 -19.41 -5.68
CA THR A 18 7.12 -18.66 -5.15
C THR A 18 7.25 -18.92 -3.65
N THR A 19 8.32 -18.43 -3.05
CA THR A 19 8.52 -18.52 -1.60
C THR A 19 7.85 -17.35 -0.89
N GLU A 20 7.43 -17.57 0.35
CA GLU A 20 6.79 -16.57 1.20
C GLU A 20 7.64 -15.31 1.38
N VAL A 21 8.95 -15.48 1.53
CA VAL A 21 9.92 -14.37 1.64
C VAL A 21 9.84 -13.42 0.43
N ILE A 22 9.65 -13.97 -0.78
CA ILE A 22 9.54 -13.14 -2.00
C ILE A 22 8.18 -12.43 -2.03
N VAL A 23 7.11 -13.08 -1.60
CA VAL A 23 5.77 -12.47 -1.50
C VAL A 23 5.79 -11.30 -0.52
N GLU A 24 6.42 -11.44 0.64
CA GLU A 24 6.53 -10.36 1.63
C GLU A 24 7.37 -9.19 1.10
N SER A 25 8.46 -9.47 0.37
CA SER A 25 9.38 -8.43 -0.11
C SER A 25 8.89 -7.65 -1.34
N ALA A 26 8.10 -8.28 -2.22
CA ALA A 26 7.77 -7.76 -3.54
C ALA A 26 6.28 -7.85 -3.90
N GLY A 27 5.44 -8.40 -3.00
CA GLY A 27 4.00 -8.46 -3.18
C GLY A 27 3.38 -7.07 -3.09
N ILE A 28 2.45 -6.79 -4.00
CA ILE A 28 1.60 -5.58 -3.96
C ILE A 28 0.14 -6.01 -3.91
N ILE A 29 -0.63 -5.42 -3.01
CA ILE A 29 -2.07 -5.64 -2.93
C ILE A 29 -2.70 -4.69 -3.95
N LEU A 30 -3.25 -5.26 -5.02
CA LEU A 30 -4.03 -4.52 -6.00
C LEU A 30 -5.49 -4.59 -5.58
N GLU A 31 -6.02 -3.52 -5.00
CA GLU A 31 -7.47 -3.38 -4.80
C GLU A 31 -8.15 -3.16 -6.16
N MET A 32 -8.49 -4.26 -6.82
CA MET A 32 -9.41 -4.20 -7.96
C MET A 32 -10.84 -4.13 -7.42
N PRO A 33 -11.69 -3.21 -7.92
CA PRO A 33 -13.08 -3.15 -7.51
C PRO A 33 -13.83 -4.42 -7.98
N SER A 34 -14.04 -5.33 -7.03
CA SER A 34 -14.97 -6.47 -7.02
C SER A 34 -14.65 -7.69 -7.90
N LYS A 35 -14.29 -8.80 -7.22
CA LYS A 35 -15.23 -9.92 -7.00
C LYS A 35 -14.71 -10.84 -5.88
N SER A 36 -15.40 -10.77 -4.74
CA SER A 36 -15.62 -11.83 -3.73
C SER A 36 -14.57 -12.95 -3.62
N SER A 37 -13.80 -12.95 -2.53
CA SER A 37 -13.59 -14.10 -1.63
C SER A 37 -12.77 -13.60 -0.43
N GLU A 38 -13.35 -13.66 0.76
CA GLU A 38 -12.64 -13.45 2.02
C GLU A 38 -11.61 -14.56 2.22
N GLU A 39 -10.37 -14.22 2.58
CA GLU A 39 -9.55 -14.91 3.59
C GLU A 39 -8.19 -14.21 3.76
N GLY A 40 -7.85 -13.86 5.00
CA GLY A 40 -6.45 -13.73 5.45
C GLY A 40 -5.95 -12.32 5.77
N LYS A 41 -6.11 -11.91 7.03
CA LYS A 41 -5.36 -10.82 7.68
C LYS A 41 -3.85 -11.09 7.63
N SER A 42 -3.04 -10.08 7.30
CA SER A 42 -1.87 -9.67 8.10
C SER A 42 -1.17 -8.45 7.48
N ASP A 43 -1.22 -7.34 8.22
CA ASP A 43 -0.27 -6.24 8.16
C ASP A 43 1.20 -6.70 8.04
N LYS A 44 1.95 -6.12 7.09
CA LYS A 44 3.04 -5.14 7.38
C LYS A 44 3.87 -4.80 6.14
N LYS A 45 4.00 -3.48 5.95
CA LYS A 45 5.14 -2.76 5.35
C LYS A 45 5.41 -2.94 3.85
N THR A 46 4.74 -2.11 3.06
CA THR A 46 5.41 -1.38 1.98
C THR A 46 5.37 0.10 2.28
N LYS A 47 6.56 0.70 2.41
CA LYS A 47 6.80 2.15 2.50
C LYS A 47 6.42 2.84 1.19
N SER A 48 5.14 2.85 0.89
CA SER A 48 4.51 3.91 0.12
C SER A 48 3.45 4.43 1.08
N GLU A 49 3.74 5.57 1.71
CA GLU A 49 2.79 6.26 2.57
C GLU A 49 1.58 6.66 1.72
N ASN A 50 0.64 5.73 1.54
CA ASN A 50 -0.70 6.05 1.11
C ASN A 50 -1.32 6.79 2.27
N ILE A 51 -1.13 8.11 2.27
CA ILE A 51 -1.81 9.07 3.14
C ILE A 51 -3.33 8.77 3.20
N PHE A 52 -3.88 8.20 2.13
CA PHE A 52 -5.27 7.77 1.98
C PHE A 52 -5.72 6.63 2.92
N ASP A 53 -4.83 5.76 3.39
CA ASP A 53 -5.19 4.57 4.18
C ASP A 53 -4.97 4.76 5.70
N LEU A 54 -4.37 5.87 6.13
CA LEU A 54 -4.05 6.13 7.53
C LEU A 54 -5.27 6.61 8.32
N SER A 55 -5.32 6.37 9.63
CA SER A 55 -6.34 6.98 10.49
C SER A 55 -6.10 8.49 10.64
N VAL A 56 -7.12 9.24 11.08
CA VAL A 56 -6.97 10.69 11.35
C VAL A 56 -5.86 10.93 12.40
N GLU A 57 -5.76 10.05 13.39
CA GLU A 57 -4.74 10.12 14.44
C GLU A 57 -3.33 9.86 13.89
N ASP A 58 -3.18 8.91 12.97
CA ASP A 58 -1.89 8.65 12.32
C ASP A 58 -1.47 9.79 11.38
N LEU A 59 -2.42 10.40 10.67
CA LEU A 59 -2.15 11.58 9.85
C LEU A 59 -1.72 12.79 10.68
N GLU A 60 -2.33 12.99 11.86
CA GLU A 60 -1.93 14.05 12.79
C GLU A 60 -0.51 13.80 13.33
N ASN A 61 -0.16 12.56 13.66
CA ASN A 61 1.19 12.18 14.08
C ASN A 61 2.23 12.40 12.95
N MET A 62 1.91 12.02 11.72
CA MET A 62 2.80 12.25 10.57
C MET A 62 2.94 13.73 10.22
N MET A 63 1.88 14.51 10.38
CA MET A 63 1.92 15.96 10.17
C MET A 63 2.86 16.60 11.17
N GLN A 64 2.80 16.17 12.44
CA GLN A 64 3.69 16.66 13.49
C GLN A 64 5.15 16.28 13.20
N ALA A 65 5.42 15.04 12.80
CA ALA A 65 6.75 14.60 12.39
C ALA A 65 7.28 15.40 11.19
N ALA A 66 6.43 15.71 10.21
CA ALA A 66 6.80 16.52 9.05
C ALA A 66 7.12 17.98 9.40
N ILE A 67 6.47 18.54 10.42
CA ILE A 67 6.80 19.88 10.95
C ILE A 67 8.15 19.86 11.66
N GLU A 68 8.42 18.81 12.45
CA GLU A 68 9.71 18.61 13.14
C GLU A 68 10.87 18.44 12.14
N ASP A 69 10.62 17.76 11.03
CA ASP A 69 11.57 17.58 9.93
C ASP A 69 11.64 18.79 8.97
N GLU A 70 10.99 19.91 9.29
CA GLU A 70 10.91 21.13 8.48
C GLU A 70 10.35 20.90 7.05
N ASN A 71 9.63 19.80 6.84
CA ASN A 71 9.00 19.42 5.58
C ASN A 71 7.58 19.98 5.50
N TYR A 72 7.50 21.30 5.35
CA TYR A 72 6.23 22.04 5.29
C TYR A 72 5.35 21.65 4.09
N GLU A 73 5.94 21.17 3.00
CA GLU A 73 5.18 20.71 1.83
C GLU A 73 4.36 19.46 2.16
N LEU A 74 4.98 18.48 2.83
CA LEU A 74 4.31 17.26 3.26
C LEU A 74 3.29 17.56 4.36
N ALA A 75 3.63 18.42 5.32
CA ALA A 75 2.71 18.84 6.38
C ALA A 75 1.44 19.52 5.81
N SER A 76 1.56 20.35 4.77
CA SER A 76 0.41 20.97 4.11
C SER A 76 -0.52 19.93 3.48
N ARG A 77 0.03 18.94 2.78
CA ARG A 77 -0.75 17.88 2.14
C ARG A 77 -1.49 17.02 3.17
N LEU A 78 -0.83 16.68 4.28
CA LEU A 78 -1.45 15.92 5.37
C LEU A 78 -2.59 16.71 6.02
N ARG A 79 -2.40 18.02 6.20
CA ARG A 79 -3.44 18.91 6.75
C ARG A 79 -4.67 19.00 5.84
N ASP A 80 -4.47 19.15 4.54
CA ASP A 80 -5.56 19.20 3.56
C ASP A 80 -6.36 17.88 3.54
N GLU A 81 -5.67 16.75 3.64
CA GLU A 81 -6.31 15.44 3.74
C GLU A 81 -7.12 15.27 5.03
N ILE A 82 -6.58 15.69 6.18
CA ILE A 82 -7.31 15.67 7.47
C ILE A 82 -8.58 16.51 7.38
N ASN A 83 -8.49 17.72 6.80
CA ASN A 83 -9.64 18.60 6.64
C ASN A 83 -10.70 18.00 5.71
N LYS A 84 -10.28 17.41 4.59
CA LYS A 84 -11.18 16.74 3.64
C LYS A 84 -11.95 15.60 4.29
N ARG A 85 -11.36 14.89 5.26
CA ARG A 85 -12.04 13.82 6.00
C ARG A 85 -13.00 14.36 7.06
N LYS A 86 -12.64 15.45 7.74
CA LYS A 86 -13.52 16.13 8.71
C LYS A 86 -14.71 16.81 8.03
N GLU A 87 -14.57 17.25 6.77
CA GLU A 87 -15.65 17.86 5.99
C GLU A 87 -16.63 16.84 5.40
N ASN A 88 -16.18 15.61 5.15
CA ASN A 88 -17.02 14.51 4.64
C ASN A 88 -17.66 13.65 5.74
N GLN A 89 -17.58 14.10 7.00
CA GLN A 89 -18.18 13.45 8.17
C GLN A 89 -19.40 14.25 8.66
#